data_AF-A0A2X1CC16-F1
#
_entry.id   AF-A0A2X1CC16-F1
#
_cell.length_a   1.000
_cell.length_b   1.000
_cell.length_c   1.000
_cell.angle_alpha   90.00
_cell.angle_beta   90.00
_cell.angle_gamma   90.00
#
_symmetry.space_group_name_H-M   'P 1'
#
loop_
_entity.id
_entity.type
_entity.pdbx_description
1 polymer ?
#
loop_
_entity_poly.entity_id
_entity_poly.type
_entity_poly.pdbx_seq_one_letter_code
_entity_poly.pdbx_strand_id
1 'polypeptide(L)'
;MPVIGLIEIALRNSICDRLRKHFDVPDWLNHPPAPFAWRGEELQSLNRAVRQGQRAEYAKLNNAEKRALDEVAFPMGIPAGISHEDRSKARQKAIRVTQGQQIAQLTILFWKRLFSNDYEATLWARSLKRLFPNKTLTRGQIAAELEHVYQARNRIAHHEPLYGRRLGNTLLAIDFLAQNFETKTPGPDSVLAKATSAERERLQTEADKLKAMLERFDVSSG
;
A
#
# COMPACT_ATOMS: atom_id res chain seq x y z
N MET A 1 6.03 -3.36 13.64
CA MET A 1 4.95 -4.37 13.79
C MET A 1 4.86 -5.21 12.51
N PRO A 2 5.42 -6.44 12.51
CA PRO A 2 5.39 -7.34 11.35
C PRO A 2 3.98 -7.58 10.79
N VAL A 3 2.96 -7.67 11.66
CA VAL A 3 1.55 -7.89 11.29
C VAL A 3 1.04 -6.88 10.26
N ILE A 4 1.33 -5.59 10.45
CA ILE A 4 0.88 -4.53 9.52
C ILE A 4 1.46 -4.78 8.12
N GLY A 5 2.73 -5.17 8.04
CA GLY A 5 3.38 -5.50 6.76
C GLY A 5 2.74 -6.70 6.08
N LEU A 6 2.41 -7.75 6.84
CA LEU A 6 1.71 -8.94 6.32
C LEU A 6 0.32 -8.58 5.77
N ILE A 7 -0.44 -7.76 6.51
CA ILE A 7 -1.75 -7.27 6.06
C ILE A 7 -1.60 -6.38 4.81
N GLU A 8 -0.62 -5.49 4.75
CA GLU A 8 -0.35 -4.64 3.57
C GLU A 8 -0.05 -5.49 2.34
N ILE A 9 0.79 -6.52 2.48
CA ILE A 9 1.14 -7.45 1.39
C ILE A 9 -0.09 -8.24 0.93
N ALA A 10 -0.83 -8.84 1.88
CA ALA A 10 -2.04 -9.61 1.56
C ALA A 10 -3.08 -8.73 0.84
N LEU A 11 -3.36 -7.56 1.39
CA LEU A 11 -4.28 -6.59 0.81
C LEU A 11 -3.87 -6.21 -0.62
N ARG A 12 -2.62 -5.78 -0.81
CA ARG A 12 -2.09 -5.39 -2.12
C ARG A 12 -2.22 -6.52 -3.13
N ASN A 13 -1.76 -7.72 -2.78
CA ASN A 13 -1.72 -8.85 -3.70
C ASN A 13 -3.14 -9.24 -4.13
N SER A 14 -4.05 -9.36 -3.18
CA SER A 14 -5.46 -9.67 -3.47
C SER A 14 -6.14 -8.58 -4.29
N ILE A 15 -5.90 -7.28 -4.01
CA ILE A 15 -6.41 -6.19 -4.86
C ILE A 15 -5.88 -6.34 -6.28
N CYS A 16 -4.57 -6.54 -6.46
CA CYS A 16 -3.97 -6.70 -7.78
C CYS A 16 -4.60 -7.87 -8.53
N ASP A 17 -4.80 -9.01 -7.86
CA ASP A 17 -5.47 -10.17 -8.45
C ASP A 17 -6.93 -9.90 -8.83
N ARG A 18 -7.67 -9.15 -8.02
CA ARG A 18 -9.06 -8.78 -8.34
C ARG A 18 -9.15 -7.76 -9.45
N LEU A 19 -8.29 -6.74 -9.47
CA LEU A 19 -8.30 -5.73 -10.50
C LEU A 19 -7.82 -6.28 -11.84
N ARG A 20 -6.79 -7.14 -11.84
CA ARG A 20 -6.37 -7.89 -13.03
C ARG A 20 -7.52 -8.68 -13.65
N LYS A 21 -8.26 -9.44 -12.84
CA LYS A 21 -9.43 -10.20 -13.30
C LYS A 21 -10.62 -9.32 -13.70
N HIS A 22 -10.76 -8.16 -13.07
CA HIS A 22 -11.90 -7.28 -13.31
C HIS A 22 -11.75 -6.47 -14.59
N PHE A 23 -10.57 -5.90 -14.81
CA PHE A 23 -10.27 -5.09 -15.98
C PHE A 23 -9.86 -5.92 -17.19
N ASP A 24 -9.37 -7.14 -16.97
CA ASP A 24 -9.01 -8.11 -18.01
C ASP A 24 -8.03 -7.56 -19.07
N VAL A 25 -7.14 -6.66 -18.65
CA VAL A 25 -6.05 -6.13 -19.47
C VAL A 25 -4.72 -6.22 -18.71
N PRO A 26 -3.62 -6.61 -19.36
CA PRO A 26 -2.32 -6.76 -18.68
C PRO A 26 -1.83 -5.47 -18.01
N ASP A 27 -1.99 -4.33 -18.69
CA ASP A 27 -1.53 -3.03 -18.17
C ASP A 27 -2.65 -2.20 -17.51
N TRP A 28 -3.57 -2.86 -16.79
CA TRP A 28 -4.69 -2.19 -16.13
C TRP A 28 -4.29 -1.07 -15.17
N LEU A 29 -3.06 -1.10 -14.64
CA LEU A 29 -2.58 -0.09 -13.71
C LEU A 29 -2.31 1.26 -14.40
N ASN A 30 -1.70 1.26 -15.59
CA ASN A 30 -1.38 2.48 -16.33
C ASN A 30 -2.39 2.81 -17.43
N HIS A 31 -3.04 1.78 -17.98
CA HIS A 31 -4.03 1.87 -19.06
C HIS A 31 -5.28 1.06 -18.72
N PRO A 32 -6.05 1.47 -17.70
CA PRO A 32 -7.30 0.79 -17.40
C PRO A 32 -8.34 1.02 -18.51
N PRO A 33 -9.26 0.07 -18.75
CA PRO A 33 -10.28 0.20 -19.78
C PRO A 33 -11.37 1.23 -19.38
N ALA A 34 -11.91 1.92 -20.38
CA ALA A 34 -13.05 2.83 -20.20
C ALA A 34 -14.28 2.07 -19.66
N PRO A 35 -15.16 2.73 -18.87
CA PRO A 35 -15.14 4.15 -18.49
C PRO A 35 -14.31 4.44 -17.22
N PHE A 36 -13.51 3.49 -16.73
CA PHE A 36 -12.72 3.71 -15.52
C PHE A 36 -11.55 4.66 -15.79
N ALA A 37 -11.32 5.59 -14.86
CA ALA A 37 -10.13 6.42 -14.81
C ALA A 37 -9.70 6.63 -13.35
N TRP A 38 -8.39 6.61 -13.12
CA TRP A 38 -7.81 6.98 -11.83
C TRP A 38 -8.09 8.46 -11.50
N ARG A 39 -8.34 8.77 -10.23
CA ARG A 39 -8.41 10.17 -9.76
C ARG A 39 -7.01 10.77 -9.67
N GLY A 40 -6.96 12.09 -9.50
CA GLY A 40 -5.71 12.85 -9.48
C GLY A 40 -4.71 12.37 -8.43
N GLU A 41 -5.15 12.03 -7.21
CA GLU A 41 -4.27 11.52 -6.15
C GLU A 41 -3.65 10.16 -6.51
N GLU A 42 -4.44 9.23 -7.06
CA GLU A 42 -3.94 7.93 -7.51
C GLU A 42 -3.01 8.08 -8.71
N LEU A 43 -3.33 8.93 -9.69
CA LEU A 43 -2.44 9.22 -10.82
C LEU A 43 -1.09 9.78 -10.36
N GLN A 44 -1.08 10.68 -9.39
CA GLN A 44 0.16 11.21 -8.81
C GLN A 44 0.97 10.11 -8.11
N SER A 45 0.29 9.24 -7.36
CA SER A 45 0.92 8.09 -6.70
C SER A 45 1.53 7.11 -7.71
N LEU A 46 0.82 6.80 -8.80
CA LEU A 46 1.28 5.94 -9.89
C LEU A 46 2.51 6.54 -10.59
N ASN A 47 2.45 7.83 -10.93
CA ASN A 47 3.58 8.53 -11.55
C ASN A 47 4.81 8.59 -10.62
N ARG A 48 4.59 8.76 -9.31
CA ARG A 48 5.66 8.71 -8.31
C ARG A 48 6.27 7.32 -8.23
N ALA A 49 5.46 6.27 -8.24
CA ALA A 49 5.91 4.88 -8.24
C ALA A 49 6.77 4.54 -9.47
N VAL A 50 6.38 5.00 -10.67
CA VAL A 50 7.22 4.87 -11.88
C VAL A 50 8.56 5.55 -11.69
N ARG A 51 8.58 6.81 -11.24
CA ARG A 51 9.84 7.55 -11.01
C ARG A 51 10.73 6.86 -9.96
N GLN A 52 10.15 6.32 -8.90
CA GLN A 52 10.87 5.57 -7.88
C GLN A 52 11.44 4.27 -8.44
N GLY A 53 10.68 3.54 -9.26
CA GLY A 53 11.14 2.34 -9.96
C GLY A 53 12.31 2.66 -10.90
N GLN A 54 12.19 3.72 -11.71
CA GLN A 54 13.25 4.19 -12.59
C GLN A 54 14.54 4.54 -11.84
N ARG A 55 14.41 5.25 -10.72
CA ARG A 55 15.55 5.56 -9.83
C ARG A 55 16.19 4.31 -9.24
N ALA A 56 15.38 3.36 -8.79
CA ALA A 56 15.85 2.12 -8.19
C ALA A 56 16.61 1.26 -9.20
N GLU A 57 16.11 1.12 -10.43
CA GLU A 57 16.82 0.40 -11.49
C GLU A 57 18.07 1.15 -11.96
N TYR A 58 18.00 2.48 -12.12
CA TYR A 58 19.16 3.30 -12.49
C TYR A 58 20.30 3.19 -11.47
N ALA A 59 19.97 3.08 -10.18
CA ALA A 59 20.96 2.93 -9.11
C ALA A 59 21.75 1.62 -9.19
N LYS A 60 21.19 0.57 -9.82
CA LYS A 60 21.85 -0.73 -10.01
C LYS A 60 22.85 -0.72 -11.17
N LEU A 61 22.75 0.25 -12.08
CA LEU A 61 23.56 0.30 -13.29
C LEU A 61 24.97 0.83 -13.04
N ASN A 62 25.95 0.24 -13.74
CA ASN A 62 27.32 0.73 -13.82
C ASN A 62 27.44 1.94 -14.78
N ASN A 63 28.62 2.54 -14.87
CA ASN A 63 28.83 3.74 -15.67
C ASN A 63 28.68 3.52 -17.19
N ALA A 64 29.01 2.34 -17.69
CA ALA A 64 28.87 2.01 -19.11
C ALA A 64 27.38 1.84 -19.48
N GLU A 65 26.62 1.10 -18.66
CA GLU A 65 25.18 0.91 -18.84
C GLU A 65 24.42 2.25 -18.75
N LYS A 66 24.81 3.13 -17.82
CA LYS A 66 24.24 4.49 -17.72
C LYS A 66 24.49 5.33 -18.96
N ARG A 67 25.64 5.17 -19.62
CA ARG A 67 25.95 5.86 -20.89
C ARG A 67 25.15 5.28 -22.06
N ALA A 68 24.93 3.96 -22.09
CA ALA A 68 24.09 3.33 -23.11
C ALA A 68 22.66 3.88 -23.12
N LEU A 69 22.14 4.32 -21.96
CA LEU A 69 20.83 4.98 -21.89
C LEU A 69 20.75 6.33 -22.62
N ASP A 70 21.88 6.96 -23.00
CA ASP A 70 21.85 8.21 -23.75
C ASP A 70 21.23 8.04 -25.14
N GLU A 71 21.40 6.88 -25.79
CA GLU A 71 20.83 6.61 -27.11
C GLU A 71 19.30 6.66 -27.08
N VAL A 72 18.70 6.16 -26.00
CA VAL A 72 17.24 6.15 -25.80
C VAL A 72 16.76 7.50 -25.23
N ALA A 73 17.51 8.10 -24.32
CA ALA A 73 17.15 9.36 -23.67
C ALA A 73 17.24 10.57 -24.60
N PHE A 74 18.14 10.52 -25.60
CA PHE A 74 18.45 11.61 -26.51
C PHE A 74 18.52 11.12 -27.97
N PRO A 75 17.40 10.72 -28.58
CA PRO A 75 17.39 10.19 -29.94
C PRO A 75 17.86 11.21 -31.00
N MET A 76 17.78 12.50 -30.71
CA MET A 76 18.24 13.59 -31.57
C MET A 76 19.63 14.14 -31.15
N GLY A 77 20.35 13.40 -30.32
CA GLY A 77 21.64 13.84 -29.74
C GLY A 77 21.49 14.57 -28.41
N ILE A 78 22.56 14.54 -27.61
CA ILE A 78 22.60 15.14 -26.28
C ILE A 78 22.71 16.67 -26.43
N PRO A 79 21.79 17.47 -25.85
CA PRO A 79 21.87 18.93 -25.92
C PRO A 79 23.18 19.48 -25.33
N ALA A 80 23.77 20.45 -26.02
CA ALA A 80 24.94 21.17 -25.52
C ALA A 80 24.61 21.91 -24.22
N GLY A 81 25.45 21.78 -23.19
CA GLY A 81 25.26 22.45 -21.90
C GLY A 81 24.24 21.80 -20.95
N ILE A 82 23.70 20.61 -21.26
CA ILE A 82 22.82 19.90 -20.34
C ILE A 82 23.53 19.62 -18.99
N SER A 83 22.85 19.90 -17.89
CA SER A 83 23.38 19.61 -16.57
C SER A 83 23.54 18.10 -16.36
N HIS A 84 24.48 17.69 -15.50
CA HIS A 84 24.63 16.28 -15.12
C HIS A 84 23.35 15.73 -14.49
N GLU A 85 22.63 16.55 -13.71
CA GLU A 85 21.38 16.17 -13.08
C GLU A 85 20.27 15.91 -14.11
N ASP A 86 20.09 16.81 -15.08
CA ASP A 86 19.06 16.67 -16.11
C ASP A 86 19.36 15.52 -17.06
N ARG A 87 20.65 15.29 -17.37
CA ARG A 87 21.08 14.09 -18.12
C ARG A 87 20.77 12.81 -17.34
N SER A 88 21.01 12.80 -16.03
CA SER A 88 20.65 11.67 -15.16
C SER A 88 19.14 11.44 -15.11
N LYS A 89 18.33 12.50 -14.99
CA LYS A 89 16.86 12.41 -15.04
C LYS A 89 16.36 11.88 -16.38
N ALA A 90 16.93 12.32 -17.50
CA ALA A 90 16.58 11.85 -18.84
C ALA A 90 16.89 10.34 -18.99
N ARG A 91 18.07 9.90 -18.55
CA ARG A 91 18.43 8.47 -18.51
C ARG A 91 17.51 7.64 -17.64
N GLN A 92 17.15 8.13 -16.44
CA GLN A 92 16.18 7.46 -15.58
C GLN A 92 14.83 7.31 -16.28
N LYS A 93 14.35 8.36 -16.96
CA LYS A 93 13.08 8.33 -17.70
C LYS A 93 13.09 7.32 -18.86
N ALA A 94 14.25 7.05 -19.44
CA ALA A 94 14.42 6.03 -20.49
C ALA A 94 14.31 4.59 -19.97
N ILE A 95 14.44 4.36 -18.66
CA ILE A 95 14.28 3.03 -18.08
C ILE A 95 12.79 2.64 -18.06
N ARG A 96 12.50 1.46 -18.62
CA ARG A 96 11.19 0.82 -18.54
C ARG A 96 11.02 0.16 -17.17
N VAL A 97 9.95 0.53 -16.47
CA VAL A 97 9.55 -0.07 -15.19
C VAL A 97 8.40 -1.03 -15.45
N THR A 98 8.56 -2.28 -15.03
CA THR A 98 7.48 -3.27 -15.10
C THR A 98 6.35 -2.92 -14.14
N GLN A 99 5.12 -3.36 -14.44
CA GLN A 99 3.99 -3.14 -13.54
C GLN A 99 4.25 -3.73 -12.13
N GLY A 100 4.92 -4.88 -12.03
CA GLY A 100 5.30 -5.48 -10.75
C GLY A 100 6.27 -4.59 -9.94
N GLN A 101 7.28 -4.01 -10.59
CA GLN A 101 8.18 -3.04 -9.95
C GLN A 101 7.41 -1.78 -9.52
N GLN A 102 6.48 -1.29 -10.35
CA GLN A 102 5.64 -0.13 -10.00
C GLN A 102 4.75 -0.42 -8.78
N ILE A 103 4.09 -1.59 -8.75
CA ILE A 103 3.28 -2.06 -7.61
C ILE A 103 4.12 -2.14 -6.33
N ALA A 104 5.38 -2.57 -6.43
CA ALA A 104 6.30 -2.64 -5.29
C ALA A 104 6.68 -1.25 -4.73
N GLN A 105 6.60 -0.18 -5.53
CA GLN A 105 6.85 1.20 -5.09
C GLN A 105 5.60 1.89 -4.52
N LEU A 106 4.41 1.30 -4.65
CA LEU A 106 3.17 1.84 -4.08
C LEU A 106 3.08 1.53 -2.59
N THR A 107 2.64 2.53 -1.82
CA THR A 107 2.43 2.40 -0.36
C THR A 107 0.99 1.99 -0.03
N ILE A 108 0.74 1.50 1.18
CA ILE A 108 -0.62 1.25 1.71
C ILE A 108 -1.60 2.42 1.49
N LEU A 109 -1.14 3.67 1.43
CA LEU A 109 -1.99 4.83 1.15
C LEU A 109 -2.71 4.68 -0.20
N PHE A 110 -2.01 4.21 -1.24
CA PHE A 110 -2.64 3.95 -2.55
C PHE A 110 -3.73 2.89 -2.43
N TRP A 111 -3.42 1.76 -1.77
CA TRP A 111 -4.33 0.63 -1.66
C TRP A 111 -5.56 0.94 -0.81
N LYS A 112 -5.41 1.67 0.31
CA LYS A 112 -6.54 2.05 1.17
C LYS A 112 -7.46 3.08 0.49
N ARG A 113 -6.93 3.96 -0.36
CA ARG A 113 -7.71 4.95 -1.12
C ARG A 113 -8.69 4.31 -2.09
N LEU A 114 -8.42 3.09 -2.57
CA LEU A 114 -9.34 2.36 -3.45
C LEU A 114 -10.66 1.97 -2.78
N PHE A 115 -10.71 2.00 -1.44
CA PHE A 115 -11.92 1.78 -0.65
C PHE A 115 -12.61 3.09 -0.26
N SER A 116 -12.17 4.24 -0.77
CA SER A 116 -12.84 5.52 -0.54
C SER A 116 -14.18 5.63 -1.28
N ASN A 117 -14.95 6.67 -0.94
CA ASN A 117 -16.24 6.93 -1.59
C ASN A 117 -16.10 7.22 -3.10
N ASP A 118 -14.97 7.79 -3.51
CA ASP A 118 -14.71 8.17 -4.91
C ASP A 118 -14.69 6.99 -5.87
N TYR A 119 -14.44 5.79 -5.33
CA TYR A 119 -14.37 4.52 -6.05
C TYR A 119 -15.54 3.58 -5.73
N GLU A 120 -16.60 4.09 -5.09
CA GLU A 120 -17.74 3.27 -4.69
C GLU A 120 -18.42 2.59 -5.89
N ALA A 121 -18.79 3.38 -6.90
CA ALA A 121 -19.47 2.88 -8.09
C ALA A 121 -18.54 2.11 -9.05
N THR A 122 -17.26 2.48 -9.09
CA THR A 122 -16.32 2.05 -10.14
C THR A 122 -15.47 0.84 -9.72
N LEU A 123 -14.95 0.80 -8.48
CA LEU A 123 -14.14 -0.34 -7.99
C LEU A 123 -14.89 -1.17 -6.96
N TRP A 124 -15.47 -0.55 -5.94
CA TRP A 124 -16.09 -1.27 -4.83
C TRP A 124 -17.26 -2.13 -5.27
N ALA A 125 -18.30 -1.52 -5.86
CA ALA A 125 -19.52 -2.19 -6.26
C ALA A 125 -19.28 -3.29 -7.31
N ARG A 126 -18.25 -3.10 -8.15
CA ARG A 126 -17.93 -3.95 -9.32
C ARG A 126 -16.92 -5.05 -9.03
N SER A 127 -15.97 -4.82 -8.12
CA SER A 127 -14.85 -5.74 -7.89
C SER A 127 -14.44 -5.87 -6.42
N LEU A 128 -14.07 -4.78 -5.75
CA LEU A 128 -13.36 -4.86 -4.45
C LEU A 128 -14.22 -5.41 -3.31
N LYS A 129 -15.55 -5.28 -3.37
CA LYS A 129 -16.44 -5.91 -2.37
C LYS A 129 -16.26 -7.42 -2.28
N ARG A 130 -15.76 -8.08 -3.34
CA ARG A 130 -15.49 -9.52 -3.33
C ARG A 130 -14.31 -9.92 -2.43
N LEU A 131 -13.46 -8.96 -2.04
CA LEU A 131 -12.41 -9.16 -1.04
C LEU A 131 -12.97 -9.29 0.38
N PHE A 132 -14.21 -8.85 0.60
CA PHE A 132 -14.93 -8.98 1.86
C PHE A 132 -16.29 -9.65 1.61
N PRO A 133 -16.30 -10.98 1.41
CA PRO A 133 -17.51 -11.72 1.04
C PRO A 133 -18.68 -11.63 2.03
N ASN A 134 -18.40 -11.26 3.30
CA ASN A 134 -19.43 -11.01 4.30
C ASN A 134 -20.29 -9.79 3.92
N LYS A 135 -21.55 -10.05 3.54
CA LYS A 135 -22.48 -9.02 3.04
C LYS A 135 -22.96 -8.03 4.10
N THR A 136 -22.74 -8.30 5.39
CA THR A 136 -23.08 -7.35 6.46
C THR A 136 -22.08 -6.20 6.56
N LEU A 137 -20.90 -6.34 5.95
CA LEU A 137 -19.87 -5.31 5.95
C LEU A 137 -20.11 -4.29 4.84
N THR A 138 -20.07 -3.02 5.23
CA THR A 138 -20.12 -1.89 4.32
C THR A 138 -18.72 -1.45 3.90
N ARG A 139 -18.60 -0.79 2.74
CA ARG A 139 -17.35 -0.15 2.31
C ARG A 139 -16.82 0.80 3.37
N GLY A 140 -17.70 1.60 3.98
CA GLY A 140 -17.34 2.61 4.97
C GLY A 140 -16.67 2.01 6.20
N GLN A 141 -17.20 0.89 6.71
CA GLN A 141 -16.57 0.15 7.82
C GLN A 141 -15.18 -0.33 7.43
N ILE A 142 -15.03 -1.00 6.29
CA ILE A 142 -13.73 -1.50 5.82
C ILE A 142 -12.73 -0.36 5.62
N ALA A 143 -13.17 0.76 5.05
CA ALA A 143 -12.34 1.94 4.84
C ALA A 143 -11.86 2.55 6.17
N ALA A 144 -12.70 2.54 7.21
CA ALA A 144 -12.33 3.02 8.54
C ALA A 144 -11.25 2.12 9.20
N GLU A 145 -11.38 0.80 9.07
CA GLU A 145 -10.39 -0.13 9.62
C GLU A 145 -9.04 -0.04 8.86
N LEU A 146 -9.09 0.09 7.53
CA LEU A 146 -7.90 0.37 6.73
C LEU A 146 -7.24 1.72 7.09
N GLU A 147 -8.03 2.72 7.49
CA GLU A 147 -7.51 4.00 7.94
C GLU A 147 -6.73 3.86 9.26
N HIS A 148 -7.22 3.07 10.22
CA HIS A 148 -6.50 2.80 11.46
C HIS A 148 -5.13 2.13 11.21
N VAL A 149 -5.09 1.13 10.32
CA VAL A 149 -3.83 0.48 9.92
C VAL A 149 -2.89 1.46 9.21
N TYR A 150 -3.41 2.27 8.28
CA TYR A 150 -2.63 3.30 7.59
C TYR A 150 -2.01 4.31 8.57
N GLN A 151 -2.79 4.84 9.50
CA GLN A 151 -2.32 5.83 10.49
C GLN A 151 -1.23 5.23 11.38
N ALA A 152 -1.43 4.00 11.88
CA ALA A 152 -0.43 3.30 12.67
C ALA A 152 0.88 3.12 11.90
N ARG A 153 0.80 2.63 10.66
CA ARG A 153 1.95 2.45 9.77
C ARG A 153 2.68 3.76 9.51
N ASN A 154 1.94 4.85 9.27
CA ASN A 154 2.53 6.16 9.01
C ASN A 154 3.28 6.71 10.24
N ARG A 155 2.69 6.58 11.43
CA ARG A 155 3.36 6.99 12.68
C ARG A 155 4.64 6.20 12.94
N ILE A 156 4.59 4.88 12.77
CA ILE A 156 5.78 4.02 12.91
C ILE A 156 6.90 4.48 11.97
N ALA A 157 6.57 4.81 10.72
CA ALA A 157 7.55 5.31 9.73
C ALA A 157 8.13 6.68 10.09
N HIS A 158 7.38 7.52 10.80
CA HIS A 158 7.84 8.82 11.29
C HIS A 158 8.45 8.76 12.69
N HIS A 159 8.67 7.57 13.25
CA HIS A 159 9.12 7.37 14.62
C HIS A 159 8.23 8.08 15.66
N GLU A 160 6.94 8.25 15.33
CA GLU A 160 5.95 8.80 16.25
C GLU A 160 5.36 7.69 17.13
N PRO A 161 5.09 7.99 18.42
CA PRO A 161 4.62 6.98 19.34
C PRO A 161 3.17 6.55 19.08
N LEU A 162 2.84 5.30 19.39
CA LEU A 162 1.50 4.71 19.24
C LEU A 162 1.07 4.05 20.57
N TYR A 163 0.18 4.69 21.32
CA TYR A 163 -0.31 4.24 22.62
C TYR A 163 -1.78 4.62 22.84
N GLY A 164 -2.35 4.19 23.97
CA GLY A 164 -3.72 4.51 24.39
C GLY A 164 -4.78 4.12 23.36
N ARG A 165 -5.78 4.98 23.16
CA ARG A 165 -6.89 4.75 22.22
C ARG A 165 -6.43 4.42 20.79
N ARG A 166 -5.34 5.04 20.33
CA ARG A 166 -4.82 4.79 18.98
C ARG A 166 -4.28 3.39 18.82
N LEU A 167 -3.53 2.90 19.81
CA LEU A 167 -3.05 1.52 19.83
C LEU A 167 -4.24 0.55 19.89
N GLY A 168 -5.21 0.79 20.77
CA GLY A 168 -6.43 -0.03 20.87
C GLY A 168 -7.18 -0.13 19.54
N ASN A 169 -7.45 1.00 18.87
CA ASN A 169 -8.09 1.00 17.56
C ASN A 169 -7.26 0.27 16.49
N THR A 170 -5.93 0.36 16.56
CA THR A 170 -5.04 -0.34 15.62
C THR A 170 -5.13 -1.85 15.79
N LEU A 171 -5.15 -2.34 17.03
CA LEU A 171 -5.28 -3.78 17.34
C LEU A 171 -6.62 -4.31 16.85
N LEU A 172 -7.71 -3.60 17.15
CA LEU A 172 -9.05 -3.96 16.68
C LEU A 172 -9.13 -3.99 15.15
N ALA A 173 -8.52 -3.02 14.47
CA ALA A 173 -8.50 -2.98 13.01
C ALA A 173 -7.70 -4.14 12.40
N ILE A 174 -6.56 -4.49 13.02
CA ILE A 174 -5.73 -5.64 12.63
C ILE A 174 -6.55 -6.93 12.74
N ASP A 175 -7.23 -7.15 13.87
CA ASP A 175 -8.05 -8.33 14.09
C ASP A 175 -9.25 -8.38 13.14
N PHE A 176 -9.93 -7.24 12.96
CA PHE A 176 -11.04 -7.12 12.02
C PHE A 176 -10.61 -7.53 10.62
N LEU A 177 -9.53 -6.95 10.09
CA LEU A 177 -9.06 -7.24 8.74
C LEU A 177 -8.62 -8.71 8.64
N ALA A 178 -7.86 -9.21 9.61
CA ALA A 178 -7.42 -10.60 9.62
C ALA A 178 -8.60 -11.58 9.57
N GLN A 179 -9.66 -11.32 10.34
CA GLN A 179 -10.81 -12.21 10.45
C GLN A 179 -11.82 -12.06 9.30
N ASN A 180 -11.94 -10.90 8.66
CA ASN A 180 -12.97 -10.64 7.64
C ASN A 180 -12.46 -10.71 6.19
N PHE A 181 -11.14 -10.67 5.98
CA PHE A 181 -10.55 -10.65 4.64
C PHE A 181 -10.70 -12.00 3.93
N GLU A 182 -11.18 -11.95 2.68
CA GLU A 182 -11.39 -13.09 1.78
C GLU A 182 -12.24 -14.24 2.33
N THR A 183 -13.01 -14.01 3.41
CA THR A 183 -13.89 -15.01 4.02
C THR A 183 -15.34 -14.54 4.12
N LYS A 184 -16.27 -15.49 4.01
CA LYS A 184 -17.70 -15.25 4.25
C LYS A 184 -18.07 -15.32 5.73
N THR A 185 -17.38 -16.17 6.48
CA THR A 185 -17.60 -16.42 7.90
C THR A 185 -16.38 -15.90 8.65
N PRO A 186 -16.48 -14.71 9.28
CA PRO A 186 -15.39 -14.15 10.02
C PRO A 186 -15.03 -15.03 11.21
N GLY A 187 -13.74 -15.12 11.51
CA GLY A 187 -13.28 -15.87 12.67
C GLY A 187 -11.78 -16.12 12.66
N PRO A 188 -11.24 -16.72 13.74
CA PRO A 188 -9.81 -17.01 13.88
C PRO A 188 -9.33 -18.02 12.84
N ASP A 189 -10.25 -18.78 12.22
CA ASP A 189 -9.95 -19.80 11.23
C ASP A 189 -9.79 -19.29 9.80
N SER A 190 -10.01 -18.00 9.54
CA SER A 190 -9.76 -17.41 8.23
C SER A 190 -8.27 -17.56 7.86
N VAL A 191 -7.97 -17.60 6.56
CA VAL A 191 -6.60 -17.82 6.09
C VAL A 191 -5.65 -16.76 6.62
N LEU A 192 -6.04 -15.48 6.56
CA LEU A 192 -5.21 -14.38 7.05
C LEU A 192 -5.11 -14.36 8.58
N ALA A 193 -6.20 -14.68 9.31
CA ALA A 193 -6.17 -14.76 10.77
C ALA A 193 -5.24 -15.88 11.26
N LYS A 194 -5.25 -17.05 10.62
CA LYS A 194 -4.31 -18.14 10.89
C LYS A 194 -2.88 -17.77 10.56
N ALA A 195 -2.65 -17.18 9.39
CA ALA A 195 -1.30 -16.81 8.94
C ALA A 195 -0.64 -15.72 9.78
N THR A 196 -1.42 -14.96 10.57
CA THR A 196 -0.94 -13.85 11.39
C THR A 196 -1.15 -14.06 12.89
N SER A 197 -1.61 -15.25 13.32
CA SER A 197 -2.02 -15.48 14.72
C SER A 197 -0.88 -15.24 15.70
N ALA A 198 0.28 -15.85 15.46
CA ALA A 198 1.45 -15.74 16.34
C ALA A 198 1.92 -14.29 16.50
N GLU A 199 1.97 -13.53 15.42
CA GLU A 199 2.39 -12.14 15.43
C GLU A 199 1.34 -11.23 16.07
N ARG A 200 0.04 -11.51 15.90
CA ARG A 200 -1.04 -10.78 16.57
C ARG A 200 -1.04 -11.03 18.08
N GLU A 201 -0.84 -12.27 18.53
CA GLU A 201 -0.73 -12.62 19.95
C GLU A 201 0.48 -11.93 20.62
N ARG A 202 1.63 -11.91 19.93
CA ARG A 202 2.82 -11.17 20.40
C ARG A 202 2.55 -9.68 20.52
N LEU A 203 1.93 -9.09 19.50
CA LEU A 203 1.59 -7.67 19.49
C LEU A 203 0.61 -7.31 20.62
N GLN A 204 -0.39 -8.15 20.86
CA GLN A 204 -1.33 -7.97 21.96
C GLN A 204 -0.62 -8.02 23.31
N THR A 205 0.26 -9.01 23.50
CA THR A 205 1.06 -9.15 24.73
C THR A 205 1.95 -7.92 24.99
N GLU A 206 2.59 -7.38 23.94
CA GLU A 206 3.38 -6.16 24.04
C GLU A 206 2.52 -4.93 24.37
N ALA A 207 1.34 -4.82 23.76
CA ALA A 207 0.40 -3.74 24.02
C ALA A 207 -0.10 -3.76 25.47
N ASP A 208 -0.41 -4.94 26.00
CA ASP A 208 -0.86 -5.12 27.40
C ASP A 208 0.24 -4.76 28.40
N LYS A 209 1.49 -5.16 28.11
CA LYS A 209 2.66 -4.75 28.90
C LYS A 209 2.84 -3.24 28.90
N LEU A 210 2.73 -2.60 27.72
CA LEU A 210 2.85 -1.15 27.59
C LEU A 210 1.73 -0.44 28.36
N LYS A 211 0.49 -0.93 28.27
CA LYS A 211 -0.65 -0.39 29.00
C LYS A 211 -0.43 -0.48 30.51
N ALA A 212 -0.08 -1.66 31.03
CA ALA A 212 0.22 -1.85 32.44
C ALA A 212 1.40 -0.99 32.93
N MET A 213 2.39 -0.73 32.07
CA MET A 213 3.50 0.17 32.38
C MET A 213 3.03 1.62 32.49
N LEU A 214 2.19 2.10 31.54
CA LEU A 214 1.65 3.45 31.56
C LEU A 214 0.72 3.69 32.75
N GLU A 215 -0.09 2.70 33.13
CA GLU A 215 -0.97 2.77 34.31
C GLU A 215 -0.18 2.97 35.61
N ARG A 216 1.08 2.52 35.70
CA ARG A 216 1.95 2.78 36.86
C ARG A 216 2.44 4.23 36.94
N PHE A 217 2.40 4.96 35.84
CA PHE A 217 2.79 6.37 35.77
C PHE A 217 1.59 7.31 35.91
N ASP A 218 0.36 6.79 35.83
CA ASP A 218 -0.84 7.54 36.15
C ASP A 218 -0.90 7.73 37.68
N VAL A 219 -0.30 8.81 38.15
CA VAL A 219 -0.48 9.26 39.53
C VAL A 219 -1.94 9.65 39.63
N SER A 220 -2.75 8.81 40.29
CA SER A 220 -4.08 9.19 40.74
C SER A 220 -3.98 10.60 41.34
N SER A 221 -4.56 11.56 40.64
CA SER A 221 -4.66 12.93 41.10
C SER A 221 -5.49 12.88 42.37
N GLY A 222 -4.81 12.90 43.51
CA GLY A 222 -5.43 13.13 44.82
C GLY A 222 -5.99 14.53 44.89
#